data_AF-A0A5J4P6U3-F1
#
_entry.id   AF-A0A5J4P6U3-F1
#
_cell.length_a   1.000
_cell.length_b   1.000
_cell.length_c   1.000
_cell.angle_alpha   90.00
_cell.angle_beta   90.00
_cell.angle_gamma   90.00
#
_symmetry.space_group_name_H-M   'P 1'
#
loop_
_entity.id
_entity.type
_entity.pdbx_description
1 polymer ?
#
loop_
_entity_poly.entity_id
_entity_poly.type
_entity_poly.pdbx_seq_one_letter_code
_entity_poly.pdbx_strand_id
1 'polypeptide(L)'
;KEIQEVEKEFWSDVRIPGDTNELNIELEKALRLNDFIETGMLMARDALNREESCGGHFREEYQTPEGEAKRNDDTFSYVACWKYTGENSEPELIKEDLDYEFVKVQTRNYKA
;
A
#
# COMPACT_ATOMS: atom_id res chain seq x y z
N LYS A 1 1.32 12.78 -0.14
CA LYS A 1 1.80 14.13 0.28
C LYS A 1 2.21 14.11 1.73
N GLU A 2 1.29 13.90 2.67
CA GLU A 2 1.61 13.87 4.11
C GLU A 2 2.69 12.83 4.48
N ILE A 3 2.62 11.59 3.95
CA ILE A 3 3.66 10.57 4.21
C ILE A 3 5.04 11.02 3.71
N GLN A 4 5.12 11.81 2.62
CA GLN A 4 6.39 12.31 2.08
C GLN A 4 6.97 13.41 2.98
N GLU A 5 6.11 14.18 3.64
CA GLU A 5 6.51 15.18 4.63
C GLU A 5 7.05 14.49 5.89
N VAL A 6 6.39 13.41 6.34
CA VAL A 6 6.87 12.57 7.46
C VAL A 6 8.22 11.92 7.15
N GLU A 7 8.41 11.38 5.94
CA GLU A 7 9.71 10.84 5.50
C GLU A 7 10.82 11.90 5.54
N LYS A 8 10.52 13.10 5.04
CA LYS A 8 11.47 14.22 5.06
C LYS A 8 11.83 14.62 6.49
N GLU A 9 10.85 14.73 7.38
CA GLU A 9 11.06 15.04 8.80
C GLU A 9 11.89 13.97 9.50
N PHE A 10 11.62 12.69 9.22
CA PHE A 10 12.40 11.59 9.76
C PHE A 10 13.88 11.75 9.40
N TRP A 11 14.22 11.97 8.13
CA TRP A 11 15.62 12.09 7.72
C TRP A 11 16.30 13.40 8.14
N SER A 12 15.55 14.49 8.35
CA SER A 12 16.14 15.76 8.78
C SER A 12 16.32 15.86 10.30
N ASP A 13 15.41 15.27 11.07
CA ASP A 13 15.24 15.60 12.49
C ASP A 13 15.43 14.42 13.44
N VAL A 14 15.46 13.17 12.95
CA VAL A 14 15.58 11.99 13.83
C VAL A 14 16.87 12.05 14.66
N ARG A 15 16.72 11.83 15.96
CA ARG A 15 17.84 11.75 16.91
C ARG A 15 17.88 10.37 17.53
N ILE A 16 18.99 9.69 17.35
CA ILE A 16 19.22 8.35 17.87
C ILE A 16 20.24 8.45 19.00
N PRO A 17 19.82 8.32 20.28
CA PRO A 17 20.75 8.32 21.41
C PRO A 17 21.53 6.99 21.47
N GLY A 18 22.66 6.99 22.17
CA GLY A 18 23.54 5.83 22.33
C GLY A 18 24.86 5.96 21.57
N ASP A 19 25.77 5.03 21.81
CA ASP A 19 27.12 5.01 21.23
C ASP A 19 27.27 3.94 20.13
N THR A 20 28.36 4.03 19.35
CA THR A 20 28.61 3.13 18.19
C THR A 20 29.10 1.73 18.56
N ASN A 21 29.56 1.53 19.79
CA ASN A 21 30.19 0.28 20.25
C ASN A 21 29.29 -0.51 21.22
N GLU A 22 27.98 -0.29 21.16
CA GLU A 22 26.98 -0.99 21.96
C GLU A 22 25.81 -1.45 21.10
N LEU A 23 25.00 -2.38 21.65
CA LEU A 23 23.73 -2.73 21.05
C LEU A 23 22.75 -1.57 21.26
N ASN A 24 22.47 -0.83 20.19
CA ASN A 24 21.59 0.34 20.24
C ASN A 24 20.16 -0.01 19.79
N ILE A 25 19.27 -0.20 20.77
CA ILE A 25 17.84 -0.49 20.54
C ILE A 25 17.11 0.70 19.91
N GLU A 26 17.54 1.94 20.18
CA GLU A 26 16.90 3.13 19.60
C GLU A 26 17.22 3.26 18.11
N LEU A 27 18.41 2.85 17.67
CA LEU A 27 18.75 2.71 16.25
C LEU A 27 17.85 1.69 15.57
N GLU A 28 17.63 0.52 16.19
CA GLU A 28 16.73 -0.51 15.65
C GLU A 28 15.30 0.03 15.49
N LYS A 29 14.77 0.75 16.49
CA LYS A 29 13.45 1.38 16.39
C LYS A 29 13.39 2.41 15.27
N ALA A 30 14.43 3.22 15.10
CA ALA A 30 14.49 4.21 14.02
C ALA A 30 14.46 3.53 12.64
N LEU A 31 15.21 2.44 12.46
CA LEU A 31 15.18 1.67 11.21
C LEU A 31 13.80 1.05 10.94
N ARG A 32 13.16 0.45 11.95
CA ARG A 32 11.79 -0.06 11.81
C ARG A 32 10.77 1.04 11.48
N LEU A 33 10.94 2.23 12.07
CA LEU A 33 10.09 3.37 11.74
C LEU A 33 10.27 3.80 10.28
N ASN A 34 11.51 3.82 9.78
CA ASN A 34 11.79 4.07 8.37
C ASN A 34 11.08 3.04 7.47
N ASP A 35 11.16 1.75 7.81
CA ASP A 35 10.48 0.68 7.04
C ASP A 35 8.95 0.88 7.01
N PHE A 36 8.36 1.35 8.11
CA PHE A 36 6.92 1.66 8.16
C PHE A 36 6.54 2.86 7.29
N ILE A 37 7.38 3.89 7.23
CA ILE A 37 7.16 5.04 6.36
C ILE A 37 7.19 4.60 4.89
N GLU A 38 8.19 3.82 4.49
CA GLU A 38 8.32 3.29 3.13
C GLU A 38 7.13 2.37 2.77
N THR A 39 6.80 1.42 3.64
CA THR A 39 5.66 0.51 3.44
C THR A 39 4.35 1.27 3.36
N GLY A 40 4.14 2.25 4.25
CA GLY A 40 2.95 3.10 4.25
C GLY A 40 2.80 3.92 2.97
N MET A 41 3.90 4.43 2.42
CA MET A 41 3.92 5.10 1.12
C MET A 41 3.46 4.18 0.00
N LEU A 42 4.00 2.95 -0.04
CA LEU A 42 3.65 1.96 -1.05
C LEU A 42 2.18 1.54 -0.97
N MET A 43 1.68 1.33 0.25
CA MET A 43 0.26 1.02 0.51
C MET A 43 -0.65 2.15 0.04
N ALA A 44 -0.32 3.40 0.38
CA ALA A 44 -1.11 4.57 -0.04
C ALA A 44 -1.09 4.74 -1.56
N ARG A 45 0.05 4.48 -2.21
CA ARG A 45 0.19 4.51 -3.66
C ARG A 45 -0.68 3.44 -4.34
N ASP A 46 -0.61 2.20 -3.88
CA ASP A 46 -1.41 1.10 -4.45
C ASP A 46 -2.91 1.36 -4.27
N ALA A 47 -3.33 1.80 -3.08
CA ALA A 47 -4.71 2.14 -2.79
C ALA A 47 -5.23 3.27 -3.69
N LEU A 48 -4.41 4.28 -3.97
CA LEU A 48 -4.76 5.36 -4.89
C LEU A 48 -4.87 4.86 -6.35
N ASN A 49 -3.95 4.00 -6.79
CA ASN A 49 -3.95 3.42 -8.13
C ASN A 49 -5.18 2.51 -8.38
N ARG A 50 -5.63 1.79 -7.35
CA ARG A 50 -6.74 0.85 -7.43
C ARG A 50 -8.09 1.56 -7.28
N GLU A 51 -8.62 2.03 -8.41
CA GLU A 51 -9.90 2.73 -8.55
C GLU A 51 -11.12 1.78 -8.55
N GLU A 52 -11.25 1.00 -7.48
CA GLU A 52 -12.39 0.12 -7.21
C GLU A 52 -12.58 -0.08 -5.69
N SER A 53 -13.63 -0.80 -5.30
CA SER A 53 -13.72 -1.43 -3.98
C SER A 53 -13.75 -2.95 -4.13
N CYS A 54 -12.79 -3.64 -3.50
CA CYS A 54 -12.67 -5.10 -3.55
C CYS A 54 -12.09 -5.65 -2.24
N GLY A 55 -12.87 -6.45 -1.52
CA GLY A 55 -12.42 -7.06 -0.26
C GLY A 55 -12.18 -6.02 0.83
N GLY A 56 -10.97 -6.00 1.41
CA GLY A 56 -10.58 -5.02 2.43
C GLY A 56 -10.20 -3.64 1.88
N HIS A 57 -10.03 -3.50 0.57
CA HIS A 57 -9.83 -2.20 -0.09
C HIS A 57 -11.20 -1.61 -0.42
N PHE A 58 -11.60 -0.56 0.29
CA PHE A 58 -12.90 0.07 0.14
C PHE A 58 -12.76 1.57 -0.07
N ARG A 59 -13.33 2.06 -1.17
CA ARG A 59 -13.35 3.46 -1.59
C ARG A 59 -14.80 3.89 -1.72
N GLU A 60 -15.18 4.93 -0.99
CA GLU A 60 -16.57 5.41 -0.96
C GLU A 60 -17.05 5.89 -2.34
N GLU A 61 -16.14 6.36 -3.19
CA GLU A 61 -16.42 6.72 -4.58
C GLU A 61 -16.70 5.50 -5.48
N TYR A 62 -16.31 4.29 -5.05
CA TYR A 62 -16.52 3.02 -5.74
C TYR A 62 -17.34 2.05 -4.87
N GLN A 63 -18.53 2.49 -4.46
CA GLN A 63 -19.52 1.65 -3.79
C GLN A 63 -20.83 1.58 -4.59
N THR A 64 -21.66 0.58 -4.32
CA THR A 64 -23.02 0.52 -4.85
C THR A 64 -23.92 1.57 -4.15
N PRO A 65 -25.10 1.91 -4.69
CA PRO A 65 -26.05 2.79 -3.99
C PRO A 65 -26.42 2.33 -2.57
N GLU A 66 -26.31 1.03 -2.31
CA GLU A 66 -26.56 0.42 -1.00
C GLU A 66 -25.34 0.47 -0.06
N GLY A 67 -24.19 0.96 -0.52
CA GLY A 67 -22.96 1.05 0.27
C GLY A 67 -22.11 -0.23 0.30
N GLU A 68 -22.33 -1.16 -0.64
CA GLU A 68 -21.49 -2.35 -0.78
C GLU A 68 -20.29 -2.09 -1.70
N ALA A 69 -19.25 -2.90 -1.58
CA ALA A 69 -18.07 -2.81 -2.43
C ALA A 69 -18.42 -2.99 -3.92
N LYS A 70 -18.11 -1.99 -4.75
CA LYS A 70 -18.27 -2.07 -6.20
C LYS A 70 -16.92 -2.41 -6.85
N ARG A 71 -16.75 -3.70 -7.13
CA ARG A 71 -15.61 -4.24 -7.88
C ARG A 71 -15.62 -3.78 -9.34
N ASN A 72 -14.44 -3.66 -9.94
CA ASN A 72 -14.27 -3.39 -11.36
C ASN A 72 -13.34 -4.44 -11.99
N ASP A 73 -13.91 -5.64 -12.20
CA ASP A 73 -13.18 -6.81 -12.67
C ASP A 73 -12.60 -6.62 -14.10
N ASP A 74 -13.22 -5.78 -14.94
CA ASP A 74 -12.72 -5.49 -16.30
C ASP A 74 -11.35 -4.77 -16.30
N THR A 75 -11.03 -4.05 -15.21
CA THR A 75 -9.82 -3.22 -15.12
C THR A 75 -8.84 -3.71 -14.06
N PHE A 76 -9.34 -4.26 -12.95
CA PHE A 76 -8.56 -4.53 -11.74
C PHE A 76 -8.47 -6.01 -11.34
N SER A 77 -8.86 -6.92 -12.25
CA SER A 77 -8.67 -8.37 -12.07
C SER A 77 -7.21 -8.82 -12.25
N TYR A 78 -6.34 -8.29 -11.39
CA TYR A 78 -4.90 -8.59 -11.37
C TYR A 78 -4.33 -8.48 -9.95
N VAL A 79 -3.24 -9.20 -9.70
CA VAL A 79 -2.36 -9.01 -8.54
C VAL A 79 -1.32 -7.93 -8.89
N ALA A 80 -1.13 -6.99 -7.97
CA ALA A 80 -0.18 -5.89 -8.13
C ALA A 80 1.14 -6.22 -7.42
N CYS A 81 2.27 -5.91 -8.07
CA CYS A 81 3.58 -5.88 -7.46
C CYS A 81 4.27 -4.57 -7.84
N TRP A 82 4.71 -3.80 -6.85
CA TRP A 82 5.45 -2.57 -7.08
C TRP A 82 6.94 -2.84 -6.95
N LYS A 83 7.63 -2.88 -8.08
CA LYS A 83 9.07 -3.12 -8.14
C LYS A 83 9.82 -1.86 -7.76
N TYR A 84 10.73 -2.01 -6.79
CA TYR A 84 11.69 -0.97 -6.43
C TYR A 84 12.67 -0.71 -7.58
N THR A 85 12.85 0.57 -7.93
CA THR A 85 13.68 1.01 -9.07
C THR A 85 14.86 1.88 -8.65
N GLY A 86 15.12 2.02 -7.36
CA GLY A 86 16.18 2.85 -6.79
C GLY A 86 15.65 4.05 -6.00
N GLU A 87 16.56 4.69 -5.26
CA GLU A 87 16.24 5.88 -4.46
C GLU A 87 15.79 7.04 -5.37
N ASN A 88 14.76 7.79 -4.93
CA ASN A 88 14.16 8.90 -5.68
C ASN A 88 13.60 8.52 -7.06
N SER A 89 13.37 7.22 -7.30
CA SER A 89 12.75 6.71 -8.52
C SER A 89 11.33 6.22 -8.22
N GLU A 90 10.42 6.46 -9.17
CA GLU A 90 9.06 5.96 -9.06
C GLU A 90 9.05 4.42 -9.22
N PRO A 91 8.39 3.67 -8.32
CA PRO A 91 8.32 2.22 -8.45
C PRO A 91 7.52 1.81 -9.68
N GLU A 92 7.89 0.70 -10.27
CA GLU A 92 7.27 0.14 -11.46
C GLU A 92 6.12 -0.81 -11.06
N LEU A 93 4.91 -0.56 -11.55
CA LEU A 93 3.79 -1.48 -11.34
C LEU A 93 3.88 -2.67 -12.31
N ILE A 94 4.10 -3.84 -11.75
CA ILE A 94 3.98 -5.14 -12.43
C ILE A 94 2.61 -5.70 -12.10
N LYS A 95 1.88 -6.16 -13.12
CA LYS A 95 0.57 -6.77 -12.98
C LYS A 95 0.63 -8.22 -13.43
N GLU A 96 0.03 -9.09 -12.63
CA GLU A 96 -0.24 -10.49 -12.99
C GLU A 96 -1.75 -10.68 -13.08
N ASP A 97 -2.24 -10.97 -14.29
CA ASP A 97 -3.67 -11.11 -14.53
C ASP A 97 -4.24 -12.34 -13.80
N LEU A 98 -5.43 -12.16 -13.22
CA LEU A 98 -6.17 -13.26 -12.60
C LEU A 98 -7.09 -13.90 -13.63
N ASP A 99 -6.65 -15.03 -14.20
CA ASP A 99 -7.45 -15.84 -15.13
C ASP A 99 -8.07 -17.04 -14.42
N TYR A 100 -9.40 -17.08 -14.34
CA TYR A 100 -10.15 -18.11 -13.62
C TYR A 100 -10.73 -19.15 -14.60
N GLU A 101 -10.11 -20.32 -14.68
CA GLU A 101 -10.52 -21.38 -15.62
C GLU A 101 -11.78 -22.16 -15.16
N PHE A 102 -11.91 -22.42 -13.86
CA PHE A 102 -12.89 -23.37 -13.33
C PHE A 102 -14.04 -22.72 -12.55
N VAL A 103 -13.96 -21.42 -12.29
CA VAL A 103 -14.94 -20.69 -11.51
C VAL A 103 -15.30 -19.38 -12.19
N LYS A 104 -16.59 -19.06 -12.23
CA LYS A 104 -17.04 -17.76 -12.71
C LYS A 104 -16.94 -16.75 -11.57
N VAL A 105 -16.25 -15.63 -11.81
CA VAL A 105 -16.18 -14.51 -10.86
C VAL A 105 -17.59 -13.99 -10.59
N GLN A 106 -17.90 -13.75 -9.32
CA GLN A 106 -19.19 -13.23 -8.86
C GLN A 106 -18.96 -12.11 -7.84
N THR A 107 -19.80 -11.08 -7.89
CA THR A 107 -19.83 -10.03 -6.88
C THR A 107 -20.45 -10.57 -5.60
N ARG A 108 -19.77 -10.37 -4.47
CA ARG A 108 -20.28 -10.72 -3.14
C ARG A 108 -21.10 -9.56 -2.57
N ASN A 109 -22.21 -9.88 -1.92
CA ASN A 109 -23.01 -8.95 -1.11
C ASN A 109 -23.16 -9.57 0.28
N TYR A 110 -22.83 -8.84 1.34
CA TYR A 110 -22.87 -9.34 2.71
C TYR A 110 -24.14 -8.92 3.47
N LYS A 111 -25.05 -8.16 2.85
CA LYS A 111 -26.35 -7.85 3.43
C LYS A 111 -27.26 -9.07 3.40
N ALA A 112 -27.92 -9.29 4.53
CA ALA A 112 -28.96 -10.30 4.70
C ALA A 112 -30.27 -9.86 4.04
#